data_AF-A0A857V9E2-F1
#
_entry.id   AF-A0A857V9E2-F1
#
_cell.length_a   1.000
_cell.length_b   1.000
_cell.length_c   1.000
_cell.angle_alpha   90.00
_cell.angle_beta   90.00
_cell.angle_gamma   90.00
#
_symmetry.space_group_name_H-M   'P 1'
#
loop_
_entity.id
_entity.type
_entity.pdbx_description
1 polymer ?
#
loop_
_entity_poly.entity_id
_entity_poly.type
_entity_poly.pdbx_seq_one_letter_code
_entity_poly.pdbx_strand_id
1 'polypeptide(L)'
;MFENCNLDYAKHIYGQPVCFKNSSVQSVDFRGVKAIIEAGGCDFRGMKYDEETQFIYGSGKLAARSHFVNCQLDKEGRKFLAQQGVEFIDN
;
A
#
# COMPACT_ATOMS: atom_id res chain seq x y z
N MET A 1 -10.31 -4.85 -7.53
CA MET A 1 -9.13 -5.75 -7.54
C MET A 1 -8.37 -5.52 -8.82
N PHE A 2 -7.05 -5.38 -8.74
CA PHE A 2 -6.14 -5.24 -9.86
C PHE A 2 -5.21 -6.45 -9.90
N GLU A 3 -5.23 -7.19 -11.00
CA GLU A 3 -4.36 -8.36 -11.19
C GLU A 3 -3.62 -8.21 -12.52
N ASN A 4 -2.29 -8.39 -12.50
CA ASN A 4 -1.42 -8.20 -13.66
C ASN A 4 -1.58 -6.84 -14.35
N CYS A 5 -1.85 -5.79 -13.58
CA CYS A 5 -2.04 -4.44 -14.08
C CYS A 5 -0.76 -3.63 -13.98
N ASN A 6 -0.60 -2.65 -14.87
CA ASN A 6 0.33 -1.55 -14.68
C ASN A 6 -0.46 -0.29 -14.28
N LEU A 7 -0.23 0.17 -13.05
CA LEU A 7 -0.83 1.34 -12.44
C LEU A 7 0.22 2.40 -12.10
N ASP A 8 1.36 2.35 -12.77
CA ASP A 8 2.44 3.29 -12.55
C ASP A 8 1.91 4.71 -12.76
N TYR A 9 2.29 5.62 -11.87
CA TYR A 9 1.86 7.03 -11.89
C TYR A 9 0.35 7.26 -11.76
N ALA A 10 -0.44 6.25 -11.37
CA ALA A 10 -1.86 6.44 -11.13
C ALA A 10 -2.08 7.54 -10.06
N LYS A 11 -2.96 8.49 -10.36
CA LYS A 11 -3.25 9.63 -9.48
C LYS A 11 -4.39 9.37 -8.50
N HIS A 12 -5.25 8.42 -8.86
CA HIS A 12 -6.45 8.13 -8.10
C HIS A 12 -6.63 6.62 -8.04
N ILE A 13 -6.66 6.10 -6.82
CA ILE A 13 -7.02 4.73 -6.51
C ILE A 13 -8.26 4.81 -5.62
N TYR A 14 -9.34 4.17 -6.05
CA TYR A 14 -10.62 4.17 -5.35
C TYR A 14 -11.01 2.76 -4.90
N GLY A 15 -11.78 2.69 -3.81
CA GLY A 15 -12.30 1.44 -3.24
C GLY A 15 -11.74 1.13 -1.84
N GLN A 16 -12.44 0.28 -1.08
CA GLN A 16 -11.98 -0.24 0.21
C GLN A 16 -12.56 -1.66 0.46
N PRO A 17 -11.73 -2.68 0.73
CA PRO A 17 -10.27 -2.68 0.58
C PRO A 17 -9.85 -2.62 -0.89
N VAL A 18 -8.59 -2.25 -1.14
CA VAL A 18 -7.99 -2.27 -2.48
C VAL A 18 -7.03 -3.45 -2.58
N CYS A 19 -7.34 -4.39 -3.46
CA CYS A 19 -6.50 -5.57 -3.68
C CYS A 19 -5.65 -5.43 -4.95
N PHE A 20 -4.34 -5.68 -4.82
CA PHE A 20 -3.37 -5.73 -5.91
C PHE A 20 -2.67 -7.08 -5.94
N LYS A 21 -2.53 -7.67 -7.13
CA LYS A 21 -1.82 -8.93 -7.31
C LYS A 21 -0.93 -8.85 -8.56
N ASN A 22 0.34 -9.19 -8.41
CA ASN A 22 1.32 -9.22 -9.51
C ASN A 22 1.27 -7.96 -10.39
N SER A 23 1.11 -6.80 -9.77
CA SER A 23 0.88 -5.52 -10.46
C SER A 23 2.02 -4.55 -10.19
N SER A 24 2.31 -3.68 -11.16
CA SER A 24 3.18 -2.53 -10.95
C SER A 24 2.34 -1.36 -10.47
N VAL A 25 2.76 -0.73 -9.39
CA VAL A 25 2.08 0.39 -8.72
C VAL A 25 3.12 1.47 -8.40
N GLN A 26 4.14 1.61 -9.26
CA GLN A 26 5.26 2.51 -9.02
C GLN A 26 4.82 3.96 -9.12
N SER A 27 5.38 4.83 -8.28
CA SER A 27 5.12 6.28 -8.33
C SER A 27 3.64 6.69 -8.23
N VAL A 28 2.77 5.78 -7.75
CA VAL A 28 1.35 6.04 -7.49
C VAL A 28 1.20 7.13 -6.44
N ASP A 29 0.15 7.94 -6.57
CA ASP A 29 -0.14 9.02 -5.64
C ASP A 29 -1.15 8.58 -4.57
N PHE A 30 -0.66 8.34 -3.35
CA PHE A 30 -1.45 8.01 -2.16
C PHE A 30 -1.58 9.16 -1.16
N ARG A 31 -1.18 10.39 -1.53
CA ARG A 31 -1.34 11.57 -0.67
C ARG A 31 -2.80 11.78 -0.28
N GLY A 32 -3.07 11.94 1.02
CA GLY A 32 -4.42 12.02 1.57
C GLY A 32 -5.26 10.73 1.52
N VAL A 33 -4.73 9.62 0.97
CA VAL A 33 -5.47 8.36 0.85
C VAL A 33 -5.57 7.66 2.20
N LYS A 34 -6.79 7.25 2.56
CA LYS A 34 -7.07 6.42 3.72
C LYS A 34 -7.72 5.13 3.25
N ALA A 35 -7.01 4.01 3.27
CA ALA A 35 -7.50 2.76 2.71
C ALA A 35 -6.86 1.53 3.36
N ILE A 36 -7.54 0.37 3.28
CA ILE A 36 -6.90 -0.92 3.56
C ILE A 36 -6.45 -1.51 2.22
N ILE A 37 -5.17 -1.84 2.12
CA ILE A 37 -4.53 -2.42 0.94
C ILE A 37 -4.16 -3.88 1.22
N GLU A 38 -4.53 -4.75 0.30
CA GLU A 38 -4.04 -6.13 0.25
C GLU A 38 -3.19 -6.28 -1.01
N ALA A 39 -1.88 -6.45 -0.87
CA ALA A 39 -0.96 -6.49 -1.99
C ALA A 39 -0.10 -7.75 -1.97
N GLY A 40 0.00 -8.42 -3.12
CA GLY A 40 0.84 -9.59 -3.33
C GLY A 40 1.71 -9.47 -4.58
N GLY A 41 3.03 -9.60 -4.44
CA GLY A 41 3.96 -9.63 -5.59
C GLY A 41 3.98 -8.33 -6.40
N CYS A 42 3.75 -7.19 -5.75
CA CYS A 42 3.59 -5.90 -6.42
C CYS A 42 4.81 -5.00 -6.23
N ASP A 43 4.99 -4.02 -7.12
CA ASP A 43 6.04 -3.00 -7.00
C ASP A 43 5.45 -1.64 -6.64
N PHE A 44 5.77 -1.14 -5.46
CA PHE A 44 5.30 0.14 -4.90
C PHE A 44 6.41 1.19 -4.80
N ARG A 45 7.58 0.96 -5.42
CA ARG A 45 8.70 1.91 -5.33
C ARG A 45 8.31 3.28 -5.86
N GLY A 46 8.73 4.32 -5.13
CA GLY A 46 8.45 5.72 -5.48
C GLY A 46 7.02 6.17 -5.18
N MET A 47 6.19 5.35 -4.53
CA MET A 47 4.85 5.77 -4.11
C MET A 47 4.92 7.09 -3.33
N LYS A 48 3.94 7.96 -3.56
CA LYS A 48 3.84 9.27 -2.90
C LYS A 48 2.85 9.18 -1.76
N TYR A 49 3.21 9.72 -0.62
CA TYR A 49 2.40 9.76 0.58
C TYR A 49 2.71 11.02 1.37
N ASP A 50 1.80 11.38 2.28
CA ASP A 50 1.95 12.49 3.20
C ASP A 50 1.49 12.09 4.60
N GLU A 51 1.40 13.07 5.51
CA GLU A 51 0.95 12.87 6.88
C GLU A 51 -0.53 12.47 7.00
N GLU A 52 -1.34 12.70 5.96
CA GLU A 52 -2.74 12.33 5.92
C GLU A 52 -2.96 10.91 5.37
N THR A 53 -1.96 10.34 4.69
CA THR A 53 -2.00 8.98 4.17
C THR A 53 -2.07 7.96 5.31
N GLN A 54 -3.11 7.11 5.32
CA GLN A 54 -3.33 6.09 6.34
C GLN A 54 -3.69 4.72 5.73
N PHE A 55 -2.94 3.70 6.14
CA PHE A 55 -3.14 2.32 5.69
C PHE A 55 -3.55 1.36 6.81
N ILE A 56 -4.07 1.92 7.90
CA ILE A 56 -4.65 1.23 9.03
C ILE A 56 -6.01 1.84 9.36
N TYR A 57 -6.94 1.04 9.84
CA TYR A 57 -8.24 1.50 10.29
C TYR A 57 -8.49 1.09 11.74
N GLY A 58 -8.67 2.09 12.60
CA GLY A 58 -8.83 1.92 14.05
C GLY A 58 -7.50 1.89 14.82
N SER A 59 -7.58 1.55 16.10
CA SER A 59 -6.44 1.52 17.02
C SER A 59 -6.39 0.23 17.83
N GLY A 60 -5.19 -0.19 18.23
CA GLY A 60 -5.00 -1.37 19.09
C GLY A 60 -4.94 -2.69 18.32
N LYS A 61 -4.99 -3.82 19.04
CA LYS A 61 -4.75 -5.16 18.47
C LYS A 61 -5.74 -5.53 17.35
N LEU A 62 -6.98 -5.07 17.44
CA LEU A 62 -8.07 -5.37 16.51
C LEU A 62 -8.16 -4.40 15.31
N ALA A 63 -7.21 -3.47 15.15
CA ALA A 63 -7.21 -2.57 14.00
C ALA A 63 -7.05 -3.37 12.70
N ALA A 64 -7.84 -3.03 11.67
CA ALA A 64 -7.64 -3.56 10.33
C ALA A 64 -6.39 -2.91 9.74
N ARG A 65 -5.50 -3.71 9.15
CA ARG A 65 -4.20 -3.28 8.64
C ARG A 65 -4.08 -3.67 7.19
N SER A 66 -3.31 -2.87 6.45
CA SER A 66 -2.88 -3.29 5.13
C SER A 66 -1.84 -4.40 5.23
N HIS A 67 -1.83 -5.30 4.26
CA HIS A 67 -0.91 -6.43 4.17
C HIS A 67 -0.16 -6.39 2.84
N PHE A 68 1.17 -6.45 2.90
CA PHE A 68 2.06 -6.44 1.74
C PHE A 68 2.89 -7.72 1.75
N VAL A 69 2.61 -8.61 0.81
CA VAL A 69 3.24 -9.92 0.68
C VAL A 69 4.15 -9.91 -0.55
N ASN A 70 5.44 -10.16 -0.37
CA ASN A 70 6.44 -10.20 -1.45
C ASN A 70 6.42 -8.94 -2.33
N CYS A 71 6.17 -7.78 -1.74
CA CYS A 71 6.09 -6.52 -2.46
C CYS A 71 7.42 -5.77 -2.42
N GLN A 72 7.75 -5.10 -3.52
CA GLN A 72 8.92 -4.23 -3.59
C GLN A 72 8.53 -2.83 -3.11
N LEU A 73 9.29 -2.32 -2.15
CA LEU A 73 9.16 -0.98 -1.59
C LEU A 73 10.54 -0.36 -1.50
N ASP A 74 10.61 0.96 -1.68
CA ASP A 74 11.82 1.68 -1.29
C ASP A 74 11.94 1.76 0.25
N LYS A 75 13.14 2.09 0.73
CA LYS A 75 13.45 2.09 2.16
C LYS A 75 12.56 3.05 2.95
N GLU A 76 12.27 4.22 2.40
CA GLU A 76 11.49 5.25 3.09
C GLU A 76 10.01 4.88 3.12
N GLY A 77 9.47 4.36 2.02
CA GLY A 77 8.12 3.83 1.92
C GLY A 77 7.90 2.68 2.90
N ARG A 78 8.81 1.71 2.96
CA ARG A 78 8.72 0.61 3.94
C ARG A 78 8.73 1.13 5.38
N LYS A 79 9.60 2.10 5.70
CA LYS A 79 9.68 2.72 7.03
C LYS A 79 8.39 3.45 7.40
N PHE A 80 7.85 4.25 6.47
CA PHE A 80 6.60 4.98 6.66
C PHE A 80 5.42 4.06 6.96
N LEU A 81 5.27 2.99 6.17
CA LEU A 81 4.22 1.98 6.37
C LEU A 81 4.39 1.22 7.69
N ALA A 82 5.62 0.82 8.04
CA ALA A 82 5.91 0.13 9.29
C ALA A 82 5.58 0.99 10.53
N GLN A 83 5.80 2.31 10.46
CA GLN A 83 5.44 3.24 11.54
C GLN A 83 3.92 3.32 11.77
N GLN A 84 3.11 3.08 10.75
CA GLN A 84 1.66 2.95 10.88
C GLN A 84 1.25 1.58 11.44
N GLY A 85 2.13 0.58 11.38
CA GLY A 85 1.82 -0.79 11.75
C GLY A 85 1.20 -1.61 10.62
N VAL A 86 1.54 -1.29 9.36
CA VAL A 86 1.27 -2.15 8.19
C VAL A 86 2.08 -3.43 8.30
N GLU A 87 1.50 -4.55 7.86
CA GLU A 87 2.13 -5.86 7.94
C GLU A 87 2.85 -6.22 6.64
N PHE A 88 4.05 -6.77 6.79
CA PHE A 88 4.90 -7.23 5.69
C PHE A 88 5.19 -8.72 5.82
N ILE A 89 5.08 -9.44 4.72
CA ILE A 89 5.47 -10.85 4.61
C ILE A 89 6.43 -10.96 3.43
N ASP A 90 7.71 -11.10 3.71
CA ASP A 90 8.75 -11.36 2.71
C ASP A 90 9.06 -12.87 2.73
N ASN A 91 8.85 -13.56 1.61
CA ASN A 91 9.19 -14.97 1.40
C ASN A 91 10.55 -15.14 0.70
#